data_AF-A0A535VSR8-F1
#
_entry.id   AF-A0A535VSR8-F1
#
_cell.length_a   1.000
_cell.length_b   1.000
_cell.length_c   1.000
_cell.angle_alpha   90.00
_cell.angle_beta   90.00
_cell.angle_gamma   90.00
#
_symmetry.space_group_name_H-M   'P 1'
#
loop_
_entity.id
_entity.type
_entity.pdbx_description
1 polymer ?
#
loop_
_entity_poly.entity_id
_entity_poly.type
_entity_poly.pdbx_seq_one_letter_code
_entity_poly.pdbx_strand_id
1 'polypeptide(L)' 'MRKERITIYITERQKQQLAKRSQEEDLPMAEIIRRALDTYLAWDDPTYAPPRLPQTRNAHSSPP' A
#
# COMPACT_ATOMS: atom_id res chain seq x y z
N MET A 1 -11.40 -1.79 -12.88
CA MET A 1 -10.98 -3.21 -12.75
C MET A 1 -11.82 -3.90 -11.68
N ARG A 2 -12.25 -5.14 -11.93
CA ARG A 2 -12.97 -5.95 -10.94
C ARG A 2 -11.97 -6.43 -9.88
N LYS A 3 -12.29 -6.23 -8.59
CA LYS A 3 -11.47 -6.75 -7.49
C LYS A 3 -11.93 -8.16 -7.14
N GLU A 4 -10.99 -9.05 -6.90
CA GLU A 4 -11.25 -10.44 -6.55
C GLU A 4 -10.63 -10.75 -5.19
N ARG A 5 -11.32 -11.55 -4.36
CA ARG A 5 -10.85 -11.92 -3.03
C ARG A 5 -10.13 -13.26 -3.11
N ILE A 6 -8.87 -13.26 -2.69
CA ILE A 6 -8.06 -14.48 -2.60
C ILE A 6 -7.58 -14.70 -1.15
N THR A 7 -7.35 -15.95 -0.79
CA THR A 7 -6.73 -16.33 0.48
C THR A 7 -5.26 -16.63 0.20
N ILE A 8 -4.36 -15.95 0.91
CA ILE A 8 -2.91 -16.16 0.79
C ILE A 8 -2.34 -16.58 2.13
N TYR A 9 -1.35 -17.45 2.10
CA TYR A 9 -0.59 -17.83 3.29
C TYR A 9 0.61 -16.89 3.43
N ILE A 10 0.77 -16.30 4.61
CA ILE A 10 1.91 -15.47 4.98
C ILE A 10 2.41 -15.88 6.36
N THR A 11 3.68 -15.64 6.61
CA THR A 11 4.27 -15.87 7.94
C THR A 11 3.74 -14.87 8.96
N GLU A 12 3.80 -15.23 10.26
CA GLU A 12 3.42 -14.32 11.34
C GLU A 12 4.23 -13.01 11.33
N ARG A 13 5.53 -13.11 11.02
CA ARG A 13 6.42 -11.95 10.89
C ARG A 13 5.95 -11.00 9.79
N GLN A 14 5.58 -11.53 8.61
CA GLN A 14 5.05 -10.71 7.51
C GLN A 14 3.73 -10.05 7.91
N LYS A 15 2.83 -10.79 8.60
CA LYS A 15 1.57 -10.26 9.09
C LYS A 15 1.80 -9.09 10.07
N GLN A 16 2.74 -9.22 11.00
CA GLN A 16 3.09 -8.15 11.94
C GLN A 16 3.65 -6.91 11.23
N GLN A 17 4.53 -7.11 10.24
CA GLN A 17 5.08 -6.00 9.45
C GLN A 17 4.00 -5.27 8.65
N LEU A 18 3.05 -6.02 8.05
CA LEU A 18 1.91 -5.44 7.33
C LEU A 18 0.97 -4.69 8.28
N ALA A 19 0.69 -5.23 9.46
CA ALA A 19 -0.15 -4.57 10.46
C ALA A 19 0.48 -3.25 10.94
N LYS A 20 1.80 -3.24 11.18
CA LYS A 20 2.53 -2.02 11.53
C LYS A 20 2.40 -0.95 10.45
N ARG A 21 2.69 -1.29 9.18
CA ARG A 21 2.56 -0.33 8.06
C ARG A 21 1.13 0.14 7.84
N SER A 22 0.16 -0.75 8.05
CA SER A 22 -1.27 -0.43 7.97
C SER A 22 -1.65 0.66 8.96
N GLN A 23 -1.09 0.64 10.17
CA GLN A 23 -1.28 1.69 11.17
C GLN A 23 -0.51 2.97 10.83
N GLU A 24 0.74 2.87 10.37
CA GLU A 24 1.57 4.03 10.03
C GLU A 24 1.02 4.83 8.84
N GLU A 25 0.47 4.15 7.84
CA GLU A 25 -0.05 4.77 6.61
C GLU A 25 -1.56 5.04 6.65
N ASP A 26 -2.26 4.61 7.70
CA ASP A 26 -3.73 4.60 7.80
C ASP A 26 -4.40 3.93 6.57
N LEU A 27 -3.90 2.74 6.22
CA LEU A 27 -4.36 1.99 5.05
C LEU A 27 -4.68 0.54 5.40
N PRO A 28 -5.67 -0.09 4.73
CA PRO A 28 -5.90 -1.52 4.90
C PRO A 28 -4.69 -2.34 4.47
N MET A 29 -4.37 -3.43 5.20
CA MET A 29 -3.30 -4.37 4.82
C MET A 29 -3.44 -4.87 3.37
N ALA A 30 -4.67 -5.06 2.88
CA ALA A 30 -4.93 -5.47 1.50
C ALA A 30 -4.43 -4.45 0.47
N GLU A 31 -4.49 -3.15 0.78
CA GLU A 31 -3.98 -2.10 -0.11
C GLU A 31 -2.46 -2.10 -0.14
N ILE A 32 -1.81 -2.36 1.00
CA ILE A 32 -0.35 -2.52 1.07
C ILE A 32 0.11 -3.72 0.23
N ILE A 33 -0.58 -4.86 0.37
CA ILE A 33 -0.29 -6.07 -0.42
C ILE A 33 -0.50 -5.80 -1.91
N ARG A 34 -1.60 -5.12 -2.28
CA ARG A 34 -1.90 -4.76 -3.67
C ARG A 34 -0.78 -3.91 -4.28
N ARG A 35 -0.31 -2.86 -3.58
CA ARG A 35 0.80 -2.01 -4.06
C ARG A 35 2.11 -2.78 -4.22
N ALA A 36 2.39 -3.71 -3.30
CA ALA A 36 3.56 -4.57 -3.39
C ALA A 36 3.46 -5.52 -4.61
N LEU A 37 2.29 -6.07 -4.88
CA LEU A 37 2.03 -6.91 -6.07
C LEU A 37 2.15 -6.10 -7.36
N ASP A 38 1.55 -4.91 -7.44
CA ASP A 38 1.69 -4.03 -8.60
C ASP A 38 3.16 -3.74 -8.89
N THR A 39 3.95 -3.45 -7.85
CA THR A 39 5.39 -3.16 -7.98
C THR A 39 6.19 -4.39 -8.38
N TYR A 40 5.85 -5.56 -7.83
CA TYR A 40 6.53 -6.80 -8.18
C TYR A 40 6.25 -7.21 -9.64
N LEU A 41 4.99 -7.11 -10.07
CA LEU A 41 4.59 -7.47 -11.44
C LEU A 41 5.14 -6.53 -12.49
N ALA A 42 5.40 -5.29 -12.11
CA ALA A 42 5.90 -4.27 -12.99
C ALA A 42 7.41 -4.00 -12.80
N TRP A 43 8.11 -4.88 -12.08
CA TRP A 43 9.54 -4.77 -11.79
C TRP A 43 10.40 -4.75 -13.05
N ASP A 44 10.01 -5.52 -14.07
CA ASP A 44 10.68 -5.57 -15.37
C ASP A 44 10.02 -4.67 -16.42
N ASP A 45 8.96 -3.93 -16.06
CA ASP A 45 8.27 -3.01 -16.95
C ASP A 45 8.94 -1.62 -16.89
N PRO A 46 9.61 -1.17 -17.97
CA PRO A 46 10.27 0.13 -18.00
C PRO A 46 9.29 1.32 -17.92
N THR A 47 7.99 1.06 -18.06
CA THR A 47 6.93 2.08 -18.04
C THR A 47 6.19 2.15 -16.71
N TYR A 48 6.55 1.33 -15.72
CA TYR A 48 5.86 1.33 -14.43
C TYR A 48 6.15 2.60 -13.62
N ALA A 49 5.07 3.30 -13.27
CA ALA A 49 5.09 4.36 -12.28
C ALA A 49 4.30 3.87 -11.03
N PRO A 50 4.95 3.68 -9.87
CA PRO A 50 4.23 3.26 -8.68
C PRO A 50 3.17 4.31 -8.31
N PRO A 51 1.99 3.88 -7.82
CA PRO A 51 0.95 4.81 -7.41
C PRO A 51 1.49 5.71 -6.30
N ARG A 52 1.34 7.03 -6.49
CA ARG A 52 1.79 8.02 -5.49
C ARG A 52 1.04 7.74 -4.19
N LEU A 53 1.79 7.55 -3.10
CA LEU A 53 1.22 7.49 -1.76
C LEU A 53 0.35 8.72 -1.54
N PRO A 54 -0.82 8.60 -0.89
CA PRO A 54 -1.58 9.77 -0.49
C PRO A 54 -0.66 10.64 0.36
N GLN A 55 -0.28 11.80 -0.15
CA GLN A 55 0.41 12.81 0.63
C GLN A 55 -0.52 13.11 1.79
N THR A 56 -0.07 12.83 3.01
CA THR A 56 -0.71 13.36 4.21
C THR A 56 -0.96 14.84 3.92
N ARG A 57 -2.23 15.24 3.83
CA ARG A 57 -2.58 16.66 3.71
C ARG A 57 -2.01 17.28 4.97
N ASN A 58 -0.84 17.89 4.87
CA ASN A 58 -0.40 18.89 5.82
C ASN A 58 -1.52 19.93 5.77
N ALA A 59 -2.42 19.86 6.74
CA ALA A 59 -3.41 20.89 6.99
C ALA A 59 -2.62 22.16 7.23
N HIS A 60 -2.42 22.95 6.16
CA HIS A 60 -1.98 24.32 6.29
C HIS A 60 -3.15 25.06 6.92
N SER A 61 -3.14 25.09 8.25
CA SER A 61 -3.83 26.09 9.04
C SER A 61 -3.35 27.45 8.54
N SER A 62 -4.17 28.10 7.73
CA SER A 62 -4.00 29.52 7.41
C SER A 62 -4.15 30.31 8.72
N PRO A 63 -3.19 31.17 9.11
CA PRO A 63 -3.38 32.09 10.22
C PRO A 63 -4.29 33.27 9.80
N PRO A 64 -4.86 34.01 10.78
CA PRO A 64 -5.93 35.01 10.62
C PRO A 64 -5.51 36.29 9.89
#